data_AF-A0A0H2S0G4-F1
#
_entry.id   AF-A0A0H2S0G4-F1
#
_cell.length_a   1.000
_cell.length_b   1.000
_cell.length_c   1.000
_cell.angle_alpha   90.00
_cell.angle_beta   90.00
_cell.angle_gamma   90.00
#
_symmetry.space_group_name_H-M   'P 1'
#
loop_
_entity.id
_entity.type
_entity.pdbx_description
1 polymer ?
#
loop_
_entity_poly.entity_id
_entity_poly.type
_entity_poly.pdbx_seq_one_letter_code
_entity_poly.pdbx_strand_id
1 'polypeptide(L)'
;MLIENAAGSGQRANKRLRLQGFLEPLTHWSPLLSLPDGSQVGIVSHTNGFTKIVVDGKDILIYRPLDITASLVLAAIGTPFERDNPVPKYPVLELALPQNSSSLSLSDAWASIYALWTIFHEQEEIPISFSSSFRETVELEEYVLGSGLGRKALDPSVPHIFLQRATFWQGAGQGPLWGIVERSWLSGTYGFRASTFPSVQSFARNELVIAAHPHRPPKPAKGECVYRRYCSPVKKTLAMHAIDPENEAHMETFHRWMNDEVVNKGWGERGSMEKHRKYVEVRWADPHVLPLMMSWDGELMGYTELTWIKEDHVAPFIPEGPWDWDRGLHVLVGETKFRGVDFSRCWVRSLTHYMFLADPRTLRVIGEPKKSNPAIIKTSLDAGMHLQTSFYFPYKYSVMTMNLRERFFKEDMLY
;
A
#
# COMPACT_ATOMS: atom_id res chain seq x y z
N MET A 1 39.75 26.91 -59.68
CA MET A 1 39.58 27.83 -58.53
C MET A 1 39.46 26.91 -57.31
N LEU A 2 40.55 26.39 -56.70
CA LEU A 2 41.51 27.04 -55.78
C LEU A 2 40.74 27.92 -54.78
N ILE A 3 40.67 27.65 -53.47
CA ILE A 3 41.72 27.59 -52.41
C ILE A 3 41.15 26.73 -51.24
N GLU A 4 41.76 25.63 -50.81
CA GLU A 4 42.75 25.43 -49.71
C GLU A 4 42.28 25.61 -48.23
N ASN A 5 42.31 24.47 -47.51
CA ASN A 5 42.72 24.18 -46.13
C ASN A 5 42.50 25.16 -44.95
N ALA A 6 41.90 24.64 -43.88
CA ALA A 6 42.46 24.74 -42.52
C ALA A 6 41.93 23.63 -41.60
N ALA A 7 42.83 22.72 -41.22
CA ALA A 7 42.66 21.85 -40.07
C ALA A 7 42.79 22.67 -38.78
N GLY A 8 41.91 22.41 -37.80
CA GLY A 8 41.94 23.05 -36.49
C GLY A 8 41.51 22.07 -35.41
N SER A 9 42.51 21.43 -34.78
CA SER A 9 42.40 20.71 -33.53
C SER A 9 41.86 21.59 -32.41
N GLY A 10 40.78 21.16 -31.73
CA GLY A 10 40.22 21.85 -30.57
C GLY A 10 39.73 20.86 -29.52
N GLN A 11 40.67 20.34 -28.72
CA GLN A 11 40.39 19.58 -27.51
C GLN A 11 39.76 20.50 -26.43
N ARG A 12 38.79 19.93 -25.70
CA ARG A 12 38.30 20.30 -24.34
C ARG A 12 37.36 21.51 -24.21
N ALA A 13 36.14 21.22 -23.76
CA ALA A 13 35.67 21.68 -22.45
C ALA A 13 34.47 20.85 -21.96
N ASN A 14 34.74 19.86 -21.11
CA ASN A 14 33.77 19.31 -20.18
C ASN A 14 33.26 20.46 -19.28
N LYS A 15 32.03 20.94 -19.50
CA LYS A 15 31.35 21.81 -18.54
C LYS A 15 30.87 20.95 -17.36
N ARG A 16 31.79 20.61 -16.46
CA ARG A 16 31.46 20.34 -15.06
C ARG A 16 30.94 21.67 -14.48
N LEU A 17 29.62 21.81 -14.39
CA LEU A 17 29.01 22.86 -13.60
C LEU A 17 29.39 22.61 -12.13
N ARG A 18 30.34 23.41 -11.64
CA ARG A 18 30.64 23.52 -10.21
C ARG A 18 29.41 24.10 -9.52
N LEU A 19 28.93 23.40 -8.49
CA LEU A 19 27.98 23.94 -7.52
C LEU A 19 28.66 25.08 -6.76
N GLN A 20 28.52 26.31 -7.24
CA GLN A 20 28.88 27.51 -6.49
C GLN A 20 27.76 28.55 -6.60
N GLY A 21 27.07 28.71 -5.48
CA GLY A 21 26.44 29.93 -4.96
C GLY A 21 25.63 30.80 -5.92
N PHE A 22 24.30 30.63 -5.88
CA PHE A 22 23.34 31.74 -5.97
C PHE A 22 22.22 31.49 -4.95
N LEU A 23 22.07 32.44 -4.02
CA LEU A 23 20.90 32.58 -3.16
C LEU A 23 19.78 33.22 -4.00
N GLU A 24 18.82 32.42 -4.43
CA GLU A 24 17.50 32.86 -4.90
C GLU A 24 16.41 31.97 -4.24
N PRO A 25 15.22 32.52 -3.95
CA PRO A 25 14.40 32.08 -2.81
C PRO A 25 13.75 30.71 -3.02
N LEU A 26 13.72 29.93 -1.93
CA LEU A 26 12.84 28.77 -1.77
C LEU A 26 11.43 29.16 -2.20
N THR A 27 10.81 28.42 -3.12
CA THR A 27 9.39 28.61 -3.43
C THR A 27 8.61 27.40 -2.93
N HIS A 28 8.52 27.36 -1.60
CA HIS A 28 7.62 26.55 -0.77
C HIS A 28 7.89 25.04 -0.66
N TRP A 29 8.24 24.63 0.56
CA TRP A 29 8.10 23.25 0.99
C TRP A 29 6.63 22.83 0.86
N SER A 30 6.40 21.71 0.19
CA SER A 30 5.07 21.13 0.02
C SER A 30 4.99 19.79 0.76
N PRO A 31 4.10 19.64 1.76
CA PRO A 31 3.87 18.35 2.41
C PRO A 31 3.33 17.37 1.38
N LEU A 32 3.87 16.15 1.38
CA LEU A 32 3.52 15.13 0.42
C LEU A 32 2.81 13.94 1.08
N LEU A 33 3.42 13.35 2.09
CA LEU A 33 2.87 12.18 2.79
C LEU A 33 3.45 12.04 4.20
N SER A 34 2.77 11.25 5.04
CA SER A 34 3.31 10.75 6.30
C SER A 34 3.76 9.30 6.14
N LEU A 35 4.98 8.98 6.59
CA LEU A 35 5.48 7.62 6.66
C LEU A 35 4.83 6.85 7.83
N PRO A 36 4.86 5.51 7.85
CA PRO A 36 4.32 4.72 8.96
C PRO A 36 4.98 4.99 10.32
N ASP A 37 6.26 5.34 10.36
CA ASP A 37 6.96 5.77 11.57
C ASP A 37 6.51 7.15 12.09
N GLY A 38 5.72 7.89 11.30
CA GLY A 38 5.24 9.23 11.60
C GLY A 38 6.08 10.36 11.00
N SER A 39 7.22 10.04 10.39
CA SER A 39 8.06 11.02 9.69
C SER A 39 7.29 11.69 8.56
N GLN A 40 7.49 13.00 8.41
CA GLN A 40 6.83 13.81 7.39
C GLN A 40 7.72 13.93 6.16
N VAL A 41 7.18 13.55 5.00
CA VAL A 41 7.85 13.70 3.72
C VAL A 41 7.25 14.89 2.99
N GLY A 42 8.11 15.74 2.45
CA GLY A 42 7.73 16.82 1.58
C GLY A 42 8.71 17.00 0.43
N ILE A 43 8.39 17.93 -0.44
CA ILE A 43 9.24 18.30 -1.57
C ILE A 43 9.56 19.79 -1.59
N VAL A 44 10.71 20.11 -2.16
CA VAL A 44 11.11 21.49 -2.46
C VAL A 44 11.54 21.55 -3.92
N SER A 45 10.75 22.21 -4.75
CA SER A 45 11.05 22.40 -6.17
C SER A 45 11.93 23.62 -6.37
N HIS A 46 12.93 23.50 -7.25
CA HIS A 46 13.86 24.57 -7.59
C HIS A 46 13.71 25.00 -9.05
N THR A 47 13.97 26.29 -9.31
CA THR A 47 13.87 26.90 -10.65
C THR A 47 14.86 26.33 -11.67
N ASN A 48 15.92 25.68 -11.21
CA ASN A 48 16.90 24.98 -12.04
C ASN A 48 16.46 23.56 -12.48
N GLY A 49 15.19 23.20 -12.23
CA GLY A 49 14.59 21.94 -12.69
C GLY A 49 14.79 20.74 -11.77
N PHE A 50 15.43 20.91 -10.61
CA PHE A 50 15.59 19.85 -9.62
C PHE A 50 14.50 19.93 -8.55
N THR A 51 14.07 18.78 -8.06
CA THR A 51 13.19 18.67 -6.89
C THR A 51 13.89 17.89 -5.79
N LYS A 52 13.88 18.43 -4.57
CA LYS A 52 14.38 17.76 -3.38
C LYS A 52 13.26 17.00 -2.70
N ILE A 53 13.57 15.81 -2.21
CA ILE A 53 12.74 15.04 -1.28
C ILE A 53 13.33 15.26 0.12
N VAL A 54 12.46 15.67 1.03
CA VAL A 54 12.80 16.07 2.39
C VAL A 54 12.04 15.20 3.37
N VAL A 55 12.73 14.65 4.38
CA VAL A 55 12.12 13.92 5.49
C VAL A 55 12.47 14.62 6.79
N ASP A 56 11.46 15.04 7.54
CA ASP A 56 11.61 15.77 8.81
C ASP A 56 12.61 16.95 8.74
N GLY A 57 12.57 17.69 7.63
CA GLY A 57 13.45 18.84 7.38
C GLY A 57 14.85 18.49 6.86
N LYS A 58 15.20 17.21 6.74
CA LYS A 58 16.47 16.74 6.14
C LYS A 58 16.28 16.45 4.66
N ASP A 59 17.08 17.10 3.81
CA ASP A 59 17.21 16.74 2.39
C ASP A 59 17.77 15.31 2.30
N ILE A 60 17.03 14.37 1.70
CA ILE A 60 17.48 12.98 1.57
C ILE A 60 17.81 12.58 0.13
N LEU A 61 17.10 13.12 -0.87
CA LEU A 61 17.31 12.82 -2.28
C LEU A 61 16.98 14.04 -3.14
N ILE A 62 17.65 14.17 -4.27
CA ILE A 62 17.30 15.09 -5.34
C ILE A 62 16.92 14.26 -6.57
N TYR A 63 15.88 14.66 -7.30
CA TYR A 63 15.60 14.11 -8.63
C TYR A 63 15.39 15.22 -9.65
N ARG A 64 15.65 14.91 -10.93
CA ARG A 64 15.24 15.72 -12.07
C ARG A 64 14.84 14.84 -13.26
N PRO A 65 13.86 15.25 -14.08
CA PRO A 65 13.63 14.61 -15.36
C PRO A 65 14.80 14.92 -16.32
N LEU A 66 15.20 13.94 -17.11
CA LEU A 66 16.13 14.09 -18.23
C LEU A 66 15.36 14.32 -19.54
N ASP A 67 16.03 14.89 -20.54
CA ASP A 67 15.51 15.07 -21.91
C ASP A 67 15.49 13.76 -22.72
N ILE A 68 15.24 12.63 -22.05
CA ILE A 68 15.11 11.30 -22.64
C ILE A 68 13.92 10.57 -22.01
N THR A 69 13.25 9.74 -22.79
CA THR A 69 12.14 8.89 -22.33
C THR A 69 12.49 7.42 -22.48
N ALA A 70 11.98 6.58 -21.60
CA ALA A 70 12.12 5.13 -21.69
C ALA A 70 10.76 4.43 -21.48
N SER A 71 10.60 3.26 -22.09
CA SER A 71 9.45 2.36 -21.94
C SER A 71 9.91 0.98 -21.54
N LEU A 72 9.21 0.33 -20.63
CA LEU A 72 9.48 -1.06 -20.25
C LEU A 72 8.77 -2.02 -21.20
N VAL A 73 9.36 -2.27 -22.37
CA VAL A 73 8.81 -3.25 -23.32
C VAL A 73 9.09 -4.65 -22.78
N LEU A 74 8.05 -5.46 -22.58
CA LEU A 74 8.17 -6.84 -22.06
C LEU A 74 7.82 -7.89 -23.13
N ALA A 75 6.57 -7.89 -23.59
CA ALA A 75 6.06 -8.94 -24.46
C ALA A 75 6.44 -8.78 -25.95
N ALA A 76 6.78 -7.56 -26.38
CA ALA A 76 7.04 -7.27 -27.79
C ALA A 76 8.51 -7.42 -28.20
N ILE A 77 9.42 -7.75 -27.28
CA ILE A 77 10.86 -7.84 -27.57
C ILE A 77 11.13 -8.99 -28.55
N GLY A 78 11.95 -8.72 -29.57
CA GLY A 78 12.27 -9.63 -30.65
C GLY A 78 11.13 -9.84 -31.66
N THR A 79 10.00 -9.13 -31.49
CA THR A 79 8.85 -9.23 -32.39
C THR A 79 8.83 -8.06 -33.38
N PRO A 80 8.09 -8.16 -34.50
CA PRO A 80 7.87 -7.03 -35.40
C PRO A 80 7.23 -5.80 -34.72
N PHE A 81 6.61 -5.97 -33.55
CA PHE A 81 5.96 -4.90 -32.80
C PHE A 81 6.90 -4.21 -31.80
N GLU A 82 8.15 -4.65 -31.64
CA GLU A 82 9.05 -4.14 -30.59
C GLU A 82 9.21 -2.62 -30.61
N ARG A 83 9.30 -2.01 -31.81
CA ARG A 83 9.54 -0.58 -31.96
C ARG A 83 8.27 0.27 -31.84
N ASP A 84 7.16 -0.25 -32.36
CA ASP A 84 5.88 0.44 -32.48
C ASP A 84 4.82 -0.22 -31.57
N ASN A 85 5.22 -0.55 -30.35
CA ASN A 85 4.32 -1.10 -29.35
C ASN A 85 3.62 0.01 -28.56
N PRO A 86 2.43 -0.25 -27.98
CA PRO A 86 1.65 0.75 -27.24
C PRO A 86 2.12 0.97 -25.79
N VAL A 87 3.27 0.39 -25.37
CA VAL A 87 3.76 0.59 -23.99
C VAL A 87 4.10 2.07 -23.80
N PRO A 88 3.59 2.71 -22.74
CA PRO A 88 3.89 4.11 -22.46
C PRO A 88 5.39 4.39 -22.33
N LYS A 89 5.80 5.57 -22.80
CA LYS A 89 7.15 6.11 -22.59
C LYS A 89 7.07 7.20 -21.54
N TYR A 90 7.90 7.11 -20.51
CA TYR A 90 7.98 8.10 -19.43
C TYR A 90 9.35 8.79 -19.43
N PRO A 91 9.44 10.07 -19.00
CA PRO A 91 10.73 10.73 -18.79
C PRO A 91 11.61 9.97 -17.80
N VAL A 92 12.88 9.78 -18.13
CA VAL A 92 13.85 9.17 -17.21
C VAL A 92 14.16 10.15 -16.09
N LEU A 93 14.00 9.73 -14.83
CA LEU A 93 14.38 10.52 -13.67
C LEU A 93 15.83 10.22 -13.27
N GLU A 94 16.69 11.24 -13.29
CA GLU A 94 18.00 11.15 -12.68
C GLU A 94 17.89 11.41 -11.18
N LEU A 95 18.34 10.45 -10.36
CA LEU A 95 18.42 10.54 -8.92
C LEU A 95 19.83 10.98 -8.49
N ALA A 96 19.92 11.86 -7.51
CA ALA A 96 21.18 12.42 -7.00
C ALA A 96 21.14 12.64 -5.48
N LEU A 97 22.32 12.65 -4.86
CA LEU A 97 22.49 12.97 -3.45
C LEU A 97 22.48 14.50 -3.24
N PRO A 98 21.92 14.98 -2.11
CA PRO A 98 22.07 16.36 -1.69
C PRO A 98 23.53 16.77 -1.51
N GLN A 99 23.80 18.08 -1.57
CA GLN A 99 25.14 18.61 -1.29
C GLN A 99 25.59 18.21 0.12
N ASN A 100 26.82 17.69 0.24
CA ASN A 100 27.44 17.17 1.47
C ASN A 100 26.94 15.81 1.97
N SER A 101 26.07 15.13 1.23
CA SER A 101 25.73 13.72 1.49
C SER A 101 26.65 12.79 0.72
N SER A 102 27.19 11.77 1.39
CA SER A 102 28.08 10.76 0.78
C SER A 102 27.40 9.42 0.52
N SER A 103 26.23 9.17 1.11
CA SER A 103 25.45 7.94 0.98
C SER A 103 23.96 8.21 1.18
N LEU A 104 23.12 7.24 0.81
CA LEU A 104 21.68 7.21 1.04
C LEU A 104 21.36 5.92 1.80
N SER A 105 20.71 6.03 2.96
CA SER A 105 20.27 4.83 3.69
C SER A 105 19.15 4.12 2.92
N LEU A 106 19.01 2.79 3.06
CA LEU A 106 17.90 2.07 2.43
C LEU A 106 16.53 2.60 2.88
N SER A 107 16.43 3.00 4.15
CA SER A 107 15.22 3.63 4.72
C SER A 107 14.86 4.94 4.01
N ASP A 108 15.84 5.79 3.71
CA ASP A 108 15.64 7.03 2.97
C ASP A 108 15.44 6.78 1.46
N ALA A 109 16.06 5.73 0.89
CA ALA A 109 15.81 5.31 -0.48
C ALA A 109 14.35 4.85 -0.67
N TRP A 110 13.83 4.03 0.26
CA TRP A 110 12.43 3.61 0.25
C TRP A 110 11.47 4.78 0.40
N ALA A 111 11.72 5.69 1.35
CA ALA A 111 10.92 6.90 1.53
C ALA A 111 10.92 7.79 0.27
N SER A 112 12.06 7.88 -0.42
CA SER A 112 12.18 8.61 -1.67
C SER A 112 11.36 7.96 -2.78
N ILE A 113 11.38 6.63 -2.91
CA ILE A 113 10.56 5.91 -3.88
C ILE A 113 9.07 6.08 -3.58
N TYR A 114 8.67 6.09 -2.31
CA TYR A 114 7.29 6.40 -1.94
C TYR A 114 6.88 7.83 -2.34
N ALA A 115 7.77 8.81 -2.12
CA ALA A 115 7.53 10.18 -2.58
C ALA A 115 7.37 10.23 -4.11
N LEU A 116 8.23 9.55 -4.87
CA LEU A 116 8.10 9.45 -6.32
C LEU A 116 6.77 8.84 -6.74
N TRP A 117 6.32 7.75 -6.11
CA TRP A 117 5.00 7.17 -6.41
C TRP A 117 3.84 8.06 -6.02
N THR A 118 4.04 8.99 -5.09
CA THR A 118 3.01 9.96 -4.74
C THR A 118 2.91 11.09 -5.75
N ILE A 119 4.03 11.44 -6.41
CA ILE A 119 4.13 12.50 -7.42
C ILE A 119 3.73 11.98 -8.81
N PHE A 120 4.17 10.77 -9.14
CA PHE A 120 4.00 10.13 -10.45
C PHE A 120 3.01 8.95 -10.39
N HIS A 121 1.96 9.07 -9.58
CA HIS A 121 1.05 7.96 -9.26
C HIS A 121 0.33 7.36 -10.49
N GLU A 122 0.09 8.18 -11.53
CA GLU A 122 -0.54 7.74 -12.78
C GLU A 122 0.35 6.84 -13.65
N GLN A 123 1.66 6.78 -13.38
CA GLN A 123 2.60 5.92 -14.12
C GLN A 123 2.56 4.49 -13.59
N GLU A 124 2.67 3.49 -14.47
CA GLU A 124 2.88 2.10 -14.05
C GLU A 124 4.34 1.85 -13.66
N GLU A 125 5.26 2.51 -14.37
CA GLU A 125 6.69 2.48 -14.13
C GLU A 125 7.31 3.88 -14.10
N ILE A 126 8.34 4.06 -13.28
CA ILE A 126 9.19 5.25 -13.30
C ILE A 126 10.60 4.82 -13.73
N PRO A 127 11.04 5.15 -14.96
CA PRO A 127 12.42 4.89 -15.36
C PRO A 127 13.37 5.83 -14.61
N ILE A 128 14.42 5.25 -14.02
CA ILE A 128 15.40 5.98 -13.22
C ILE A 128 16.83 5.71 -13.68
N SER A 129 17.70 6.68 -13.39
CA SER A 129 19.16 6.56 -13.46
C SER A 129 19.80 7.19 -12.24
N PHE A 130 20.90 6.62 -11.76
CA PHE A 130 21.68 7.20 -10.68
C PHE A 130 22.75 8.12 -11.25
N SER A 131 22.84 9.35 -10.74
CA SER A 131 23.87 10.30 -11.13
C SER A 131 25.24 9.93 -10.54
N SER A 132 26.30 10.58 -11.03
CA SER A 132 27.66 10.41 -10.52
C SER A 132 27.88 10.91 -9.08
N SER A 133 26.85 11.48 -8.41
CA SER A 133 26.97 11.87 -7.00
C SER A 133 27.05 10.65 -6.07
N PHE A 134 26.51 9.51 -6.50
CA PHE A 134 26.62 8.26 -5.76
C PHE A 134 28.02 7.68 -5.98
N ARG A 135 28.78 7.48 -4.89
CA ARG A 135 30.11 6.86 -4.95
C ARG A 135 30.03 5.37 -5.29
N GLU A 136 28.99 4.71 -4.78
CA GLU A 136 28.72 3.29 -4.97
C GLU A 136 27.22 3.13 -5.26
N THR A 137 26.83 3.06 -6.53
CA THR A 137 25.43 2.82 -6.94
C THR A 137 25.02 1.36 -6.78
N VAL A 138 25.99 0.46 -6.60
CA VAL A 138 25.80 -1.00 -6.58
C VAL A 138 24.86 -1.41 -5.45
N GLU A 139 25.05 -0.92 -4.22
CA GLU A 139 24.21 -1.29 -3.08
C GLU A 139 22.74 -0.86 -3.27
N LEU A 140 22.51 0.34 -3.80
CA LEU A 140 21.16 0.84 -4.07
C LEU A 140 20.49 0.11 -5.24
N GLU A 141 21.26 -0.19 -6.29
CA GLU A 141 20.76 -0.98 -7.41
C GLU A 141 20.43 -2.41 -6.97
N GLU A 142 21.30 -3.05 -6.17
CA GLU A 142 21.06 -4.37 -5.57
C GLU A 142 19.83 -4.35 -4.66
N TYR A 143 19.65 -3.31 -3.85
CA TYR A 143 18.44 -3.15 -3.04
C TYR A 143 17.19 -3.00 -3.91
N VAL A 144 17.19 -2.11 -4.90
CA VAL A 144 16.02 -1.86 -5.77
C VAL A 144 15.63 -3.11 -6.55
N LEU A 145 16.61 -3.82 -7.12
CA LEU A 145 16.37 -5.04 -7.90
C LEU A 145 16.07 -6.25 -7.01
N GLY A 146 16.84 -6.46 -5.95
CA GLY A 146 16.72 -7.59 -5.03
C GLY A 146 15.44 -7.55 -4.19
N SER A 147 14.93 -6.36 -3.88
CA SER A 147 13.65 -6.19 -3.18
C SER A 147 12.43 -6.22 -4.08
N GLY A 148 12.62 -6.14 -5.41
CA GLY A 148 11.54 -6.05 -6.39
C GLY A 148 10.94 -4.65 -6.54
N LEU A 149 11.51 -3.61 -5.92
CA LEU A 149 11.08 -2.22 -6.10
C LEU A 149 11.21 -1.74 -7.55
N GLY A 150 12.15 -2.32 -8.30
CA GLY A 150 12.31 -2.07 -9.72
C GLY A 150 12.88 -3.27 -10.46
N ARG A 151 12.98 -3.14 -11.78
CA ARG A 151 13.56 -4.14 -12.67
C ARG A 151 14.29 -3.50 -13.84
N LYS A 152 15.20 -4.25 -14.46
CA LYS A 152 15.79 -3.87 -15.74
C LYS A 152 14.89 -4.27 -16.90
N ALA A 153 15.03 -3.57 -18.02
CA ALA A 153 14.51 -4.03 -19.30
C ALA A 153 15.18 -5.35 -19.69
N LEU A 154 14.47 -6.18 -20.45
CA LEU A 154 15.06 -7.39 -21.03
C LEU A 154 15.99 -7.04 -22.21
N ASP A 155 15.76 -5.91 -22.89
CA ASP A 155 16.70 -5.35 -23.86
C ASP A 155 17.90 -4.71 -23.13
N PRO A 156 19.12 -5.24 -23.27
CA PRO A 156 20.31 -4.70 -22.62
C PRO A 156 20.71 -3.31 -23.16
N SER A 157 20.15 -2.88 -24.29
CA SER A 157 20.40 -1.54 -24.85
C SER A 157 19.68 -0.42 -24.10
N VAL A 158 18.73 -0.76 -23.24
CA VAL A 158 18.00 0.16 -22.37
C VAL A 158 18.60 0.10 -20.96
N PRO A 159 19.54 1.00 -20.60
CA PRO A 159 20.35 0.86 -19.39
C PRO A 159 19.64 1.32 -18.11
N HIS A 160 18.34 1.64 -18.18
CA HIS A 160 17.58 2.23 -17.08
C HIS A 160 16.97 1.14 -16.18
N ILE A 161 16.80 1.49 -14.90
CA ILE A 161 15.98 0.71 -13.97
C ILE A 161 14.57 1.28 -14.00
N PHE A 162 13.56 0.42 -14.02
CA PHE A 162 12.16 0.79 -13.99
C PHE A 162 11.59 0.46 -12.63
N LEU A 163 11.35 1.48 -11.80
CA LEU A 163 10.59 1.30 -10.57
C LEU A 163 9.19 0.79 -10.92
N GLN A 164 8.63 -0.10 -10.12
CA GLN A 164 7.35 -0.77 -10.40
C GLN A 164 6.29 -0.37 -9.36
N ARG A 165 5.19 0.27 -9.80
CA ARG A 165 4.12 0.73 -8.88
C ARG A 165 3.47 -0.43 -8.15
N ALA A 166 3.15 -1.48 -8.91
CA ALA A 166 2.44 -2.64 -8.39
C ALA A 166 3.24 -3.41 -7.33
N THR A 167 4.57 -3.51 -7.44
CA THR A 167 5.39 -4.21 -6.44
C THR A 167 5.67 -3.33 -5.23
N PHE A 168 5.86 -2.02 -5.43
CA PHE A 168 5.96 -1.05 -4.34
C PHE A 168 4.77 -1.17 -3.41
N TRP A 169 3.54 -1.10 -3.95
CA TRP A 169 2.33 -1.27 -3.17
C TRP A 169 2.10 -2.70 -2.65
N GLN A 170 2.87 -3.70 -3.09
CA GLN A 170 2.90 -5.03 -2.47
C GLN A 170 3.87 -5.14 -1.29
N GLY A 171 4.48 -4.02 -0.86
CA GLY A 171 5.42 -3.99 0.26
C GLY A 171 6.87 -4.26 -0.14
N ALA A 172 7.21 -4.17 -1.43
CA ALA A 172 8.59 -4.31 -1.88
C ALA A 172 9.52 -3.33 -1.15
N GLY A 173 10.70 -3.81 -0.78
CA GLY A 173 11.72 -3.03 -0.08
C GLY A 173 11.43 -2.73 1.40
N GLN A 174 10.34 -3.24 1.97
CA GLN A 174 10.01 -3.08 3.39
C GLN A 174 10.40 -4.33 4.22
N GLY A 175 10.44 -4.17 5.54
CA GLY A 175 10.52 -5.27 6.50
C GLY A 175 11.94 -5.65 6.96
N PRO A 176 12.06 -6.68 7.82
CA PRO A 176 13.30 -7.04 8.51
C PRO A 176 14.44 -7.42 7.58
N LEU A 177 14.14 -8.02 6.43
CA LEU A 177 15.14 -8.41 5.43
C LEU A 177 15.96 -7.20 4.94
N TRP A 178 15.32 -6.03 4.84
CA TRP A 178 15.92 -4.79 4.37
C TRP A 178 16.22 -3.80 5.49
N GLY A 179 15.99 -4.17 6.76
CA GLY A 179 16.16 -3.28 7.91
C GLY A 179 15.14 -2.13 7.97
N ILE A 180 14.05 -2.17 7.22
CA ILE A 180 13.05 -1.08 7.11
C ILE A 180 11.76 -1.52 7.80
N VAL A 181 11.84 -1.69 9.12
CA VAL A 181 10.71 -2.20 9.94
C VAL A 181 9.76 -1.08 10.34
N GLU A 182 10.26 0.04 10.84
CA GLU A 182 9.43 1.15 11.36
C GLU A 182 8.65 1.88 10.27
N ARG A 183 9.17 1.90 9.03
CA ARG A 183 8.52 2.47 7.85
C ARG A 183 7.67 1.47 7.06
N SER A 184 7.51 0.23 7.56
CA SER A 184 6.63 -0.76 6.93
C SER A 184 5.16 -0.41 7.13
N TRP A 185 4.32 -0.63 6.12
CA TRP A 185 2.86 -0.46 6.32
C TRP A 185 2.31 -1.49 7.27
N LEU A 186 2.79 -2.73 7.18
CA LEU A 186 2.57 -3.74 8.21
C LEU A 186 3.40 -3.35 9.43
N SER A 187 2.72 -3.24 10.56
CA SER A 187 3.34 -2.93 11.84
C SER A 187 3.31 -4.15 12.75
N GLY A 188 4.21 -4.16 13.74
CA GLY A 188 4.26 -5.22 14.74
C GLY A 188 4.92 -6.53 14.26
N THR A 189 5.02 -7.49 15.18
CA THR A 189 5.69 -8.77 14.93
C THR A 189 4.88 -9.72 14.05
N TYR A 190 3.55 -9.57 14.06
CA TYR A 190 2.64 -10.44 13.32
C TYR A 190 2.81 -10.32 11.80
N GLY A 191 2.82 -9.09 11.27
CA GLY A 191 2.87 -8.86 9.82
C GLY A 191 4.10 -9.50 9.16
N PHE A 192 5.26 -9.44 9.82
CA PHE A 192 6.49 -10.04 9.30
C PHE A 192 6.50 -11.57 9.39
N ARG A 193 5.91 -12.14 10.44
CA ARG A 193 5.87 -13.60 10.66
C ARG A 193 4.83 -14.30 9.78
N ALA A 194 3.72 -13.64 9.48
CA ALA A 194 2.64 -14.23 8.68
C ALA A 194 3.11 -14.55 7.24
N SER A 195 3.95 -13.69 6.65
CA SER A 195 4.47 -13.87 5.28
C SER A 195 5.27 -15.16 5.05
N THR A 196 5.92 -15.69 6.09
CA THR A 196 6.75 -16.91 6.04
C THR A 196 6.07 -18.09 6.74
N PHE A 197 4.80 -17.97 7.12
CA PHE A 197 4.11 -18.99 7.89
C PHE A 197 3.86 -20.27 7.06
N PRO A 198 4.32 -21.44 7.54
CA PRO A 198 4.26 -22.68 6.78
C PRO A 198 2.81 -23.11 6.52
N SER A 199 2.60 -23.81 5.40
CA SER A 199 1.30 -24.36 5.05
C SER A 199 1.20 -25.81 5.54
N VAL A 200 0.38 -26.04 6.57
CA VAL A 200 0.01 -27.37 7.05
C VAL A 200 -1.51 -27.46 7.16
N GLN A 201 -2.09 -28.63 6.89
CA GLN A 201 -3.53 -28.82 6.98
C GLN A 201 -4.02 -28.67 8.43
N SER A 202 -5.19 -28.06 8.58
CA SER A 202 -5.95 -27.91 9.81
C SER A 202 -7.45 -28.08 9.52
N PHE A 203 -8.28 -27.91 10.55
CA PHE A 203 -9.72 -28.12 10.44
C PHE A 203 -10.50 -27.21 11.38
N ALA A 204 -11.57 -26.62 10.86
CA ALA A 204 -12.55 -25.85 11.63
C ALA A 204 -13.84 -26.66 11.74
N ARG A 205 -14.40 -26.70 12.94
CA ARG A 205 -15.70 -27.33 13.22
C ARG A 205 -16.49 -26.48 14.22
N ASN A 206 -17.63 -25.97 13.77
CA ASN A 206 -18.68 -25.39 14.61
C ASN A 206 -20.05 -25.80 14.05
N GLU A 207 -21.14 -25.22 14.56
CA GLU A 207 -22.51 -25.56 14.14
C GLU A 207 -22.79 -25.26 12.66
N LEU A 208 -22.12 -24.25 12.09
CA LEU A 208 -22.36 -23.76 10.72
C LEU A 208 -21.26 -24.17 9.74
N VAL A 209 -20.09 -24.61 10.23
CA VAL A 209 -18.89 -24.82 9.42
C VAL A 209 -18.22 -26.13 9.76
N ILE A 210 -17.90 -26.90 8.72
CA ILE A 210 -17.03 -28.08 8.75
C ILE A 210 -16.09 -27.93 7.55
N ALA A 211 -14.84 -27.53 7.79
CA ALA A 211 -13.92 -27.18 6.72
C ALA A 211 -12.49 -27.60 7.01
N ALA A 212 -11.86 -28.23 6.03
CA ALA A 212 -10.41 -28.44 6.02
C ALA A 212 -9.74 -27.20 5.40
N HIS A 213 -8.81 -26.58 6.11
CA HIS A 213 -8.14 -25.35 5.69
C HIS A 213 -6.67 -25.37 6.13
N PRO A 214 -5.80 -24.54 5.56
CA PRO A 214 -4.45 -24.39 6.10
C PRO A 214 -4.48 -23.81 7.52
N HIS A 215 -3.55 -24.25 8.36
CA HIS A 215 -3.32 -23.66 9.66
C HIS A 215 -2.95 -22.18 9.50
N ARG A 216 -3.60 -21.33 10.31
CA ARG A 216 -3.46 -19.88 10.22
C ARG A 216 -2.37 -19.37 11.16
N PRO A 217 -1.69 -18.26 10.82
CA PRO A 217 -0.83 -17.58 11.77
C PRO A 217 -1.59 -17.20 13.06
N PRO A 218 -0.94 -17.25 14.23
CA PRO A 218 -1.58 -16.83 15.50
C PRO A 218 -1.84 -15.33 15.48
N LYS A 219 -2.97 -14.87 16.03
CA LYS A 219 -3.33 -13.45 16.05
C LYS A 219 -2.22 -12.56 16.65
N PRO A 220 -2.12 -11.28 16.21
CA PRO A 220 -1.28 -10.27 16.86
C PRO A 220 -1.63 -10.12 18.34
N ALA A 221 -0.73 -9.50 19.11
CA ALA A 221 -1.01 -9.17 20.50
C ALA A 221 -2.19 -8.18 20.60
N LYS A 222 -2.99 -8.30 21.66
CA LYS A 222 -4.04 -7.32 21.97
C LYS A 222 -3.42 -5.92 22.04
N GLY A 223 -4.07 -4.93 21.41
CA GLY A 223 -3.60 -3.54 21.35
C GLY A 223 -2.47 -3.28 20.34
N GLU A 224 -1.87 -4.31 19.74
CA GLU A 224 -0.78 -4.15 18.77
C GLU A 224 -1.28 -3.43 17.51
N CYS A 225 -0.53 -2.41 17.07
CA CYS A 225 -0.74 -1.78 15.77
C CYS A 225 -0.26 -2.75 14.69
N VAL A 226 -1.17 -3.19 13.82
CA VAL A 226 -0.88 -4.15 12.74
C VAL A 226 -0.69 -3.49 11.38
N TYR A 227 -1.17 -2.25 11.24
CA TYR A 227 -1.11 -1.53 9.98
C TYR A 227 -1.15 -0.02 10.16
N ARG A 228 -0.42 0.71 9.32
CA ARG A 228 -0.51 2.16 9.23
C ARG A 228 -0.23 2.68 7.82
N ARG A 229 -1.07 3.59 7.31
CA ARG A 229 -0.92 4.20 5.98
C ARG A 229 -1.48 5.63 5.91
N TYR A 230 -0.71 6.54 5.34
CA TYR A 230 -1.19 7.87 4.95
C TYR A 230 -2.14 7.79 3.75
N CYS A 231 -3.30 8.44 3.87
CA CYS A 231 -4.32 8.48 2.84
C CYS A 231 -4.43 9.91 2.30
N SER A 232 -3.83 10.15 1.11
CA SER A 232 -3.74 11.46 0.47
C SER A 232 -5.09 12.19 0.30
N PRO A 233 -6.17 11.53 -0.18
CA PRO A 233 -7.46 12.20 -0.42
C PRO A 233 -8.07 12.88 0.82
N VAL A 234 -7.82 12.31 2.00
CA VAL A 234 -8.33 12.84 3.27
C VAL A 234 -7.25 13.52 4.11
N LYS A 235 -5.98 13.47 3.68
CA LYS A 235 -4.80 14.00 4.38
C LYS A 235 -4.68 13.51 5.82
N LYS A 236 -4.95 12.22 6.04
CA LYS A 236 -4.91 11.57 7.35
C LYS A 236 -4.19 10.24 7.30
N THR A 237 -3.61 9.84 8.42
CA THR A 237 -3.01 8.53 8.61
C THR A 237 -4.02 7.57 9.21
N LEU A 238 -4.35 6.51 8.47
CA LEU A 238 -5.13 5.39 8.98
C LEU A 238 -4.20 4.48 9.79
N ALA A 239 -4.63 4.04 10.96
CA ALA A 239 -3.99 2.98 11.70
C ALA A 239 -5.01 1.90 12.10
N MET A 240 -4.54 0.65 12.20
CA MET A 240 -5.34 -0.48 12.67
C MET A 240 -4.67 -1.15 13.87
N HIS A 241 -5.42 -1.34 14.94
CA HIS A 241 -4.96 -1.97 16.17
C HIS A 241 -5.82 -3.18 16.49
N ALA A 242 -5.21 -4.28 16.92
CA ALA A 242 -5.99 -5.40 17.45
C ALA A 242 -6.77 -4.93 18.68
N ILE A 243 -8.10 -5.10 18.69
CA ILE A 243 -8.91 -4.59 19.79
C ILE A 243 -8.45 -5.21 21.12
N ASP A 244 -8.28 -4.39 22.14
CA ASP A 244 -7.88 -4.85 23.46
C ASP A 244 -9.08 -4.76 24.43
N PRO A 245 -9.63 -5.89 24.89
CA PRO A 245 -10.75 -5.89 25.83
C PRO A 245 -10.40 -5.32 27.21
N GLU A 246 -9.11 -5.25 27.56
CA GLU A 246 -8.64 -4.65 28.82
C GLU A 246 -8.40 -3.13 28.68
N ASN A 247 -8.48 -2.60 27.46
CA ASN A 247 -8.36 -1.17 27.21
C ASN A 247 -9.75 -0.52 27.27
N GLU A 248 -10.00 0.24 28.34
CA GLU A 248 -11.28 0.91 28.55
C GLU A 248 -11.64 1.88 27.42
N ALA A 249 -10.69 2.61 26.85
CA ALA A 249 -10.99 3.52 25.73
C ALA A 249 -11.47 2.77 24.48
N HIS A 250 -10.93 1.58 24.20
CA HIS A 250 -11.44 0.71 23.14
C HIS A 250 -12.87 0.24 23.46
N MET A 251 -13.09 -0.28 24.67
CA MET A 251 -14.38 -0.87 25.03
C MET A 251 -15.49 0.17 25.17
N GLU A 252 -15.24 1.35 25.75
CA GLU A 252 -16.18 2.47 25.81
C GLU A 252 -16.58 2.94 24.41
N THR A 253 -15.61 3.07 23.52
CA THR A 253 -15.84 3.50 22.14
C THR A 253 -16.65 2.45 21.36
N PHE A 254 -16.25 1.18 21.42
CA PHE A 254 -16.97 0.06 20.81
C PHE A 254 -18.41 -0.04 21.34
N HIS A 255 -18.60 0.08 22.66
CA HIS A 255 -19.92 0.04 23.30
C HIS A 255 -20.82 1.17 22.82
N ARG A 256 -20.30 2.39 22.75
CA ARG A 256 -21.03 3.55 22.23
C ARG A 256 -21.45 3.33 20.78
N TRP A 257 -20.54 2.85 19.93
CA TRP A 257 -20.84 2.58 18.53
C TRP A 257 -21.87 1.47 18.35
N MET A 258 -21.78 0.36 19.07
CA MET A 258 -22.77 -0.72 18.97
C MET A 258 -24.17 -0.30 19.45
N ASN A 259 -24.25 0.74 20.29
CA ASN A 259 -25.50 1.36 20.74
C ASN A 259 -25.97 2.54 19.84
N ASP A 260 -25.20 2.95 18.84
CA ASP A 260 -25.64 3.91 17.83
C ASP A 260 -26.75 3.30 16.96
N GLU A 261 -27.77 4.09 16.61
CA GLU A 261 -28.92 3.58 15.86
C GLU A 261 -28.54 3.09 14.45
N VAL A 262 -27.63 3.81 13.77
CA VAL A 262 -27.23 3.49 12.40
C VAL A 262 -26.36 2.23 12.39
N VAL A 263 -25.39 2.15 13.29
CA VAL A 263 -24.54 0.96 13.44
C VAL A 263 -25.39 -0.26 13.81
N ASN A 264 -26.28 -0.12 14.80
CA ASN A 264 -27.11 -1.23 15.26
C ASN A 264 -28.10 -1.75 14.19
N LYS A 265 -28.57 -0.92 13.25
CA LYS A 265 -29.36 -1.41 12.11
C LYS A 265 -28.59 -2.40 11.23
N GLY A 266 -27.27 -2.24 11.14
CA GLY A 266 -26.38 -3.13 10.40
C GLY A 266 -25.97 -4.35 11.23
N TRP A 267 -25.51 -4.12 12.45
CA TRP A 267 -24.83 -5.11 13.30
C TRP A 267 -25.76 -5.84 14.27
N GLY A 268 -26.84 -5.19 14.74
CA GLY A 268 -27.80 -5.80 15.66
C GLY A 268 -27.28 -6.02 17.09
N GLU A 269 -26.13 -5.43 17.44
CA GLU A 269 -25.42 -5.74 18.68
C GLU A 269 -25.70 -4.83 19.88
N ARG A 270 -26.70 -3.93 19.82
CA ARG A 270 -27.13 -3.09 20.96
C ARG A 270 -27.23 -3.90 22.27
N GLY A 271 -26.74 -3.33 23.36
CA GLY A 271 -26.73 -4.00 24.66
C GLY A 271 -25.82 -3.36 25.69
N SER A 272 -25.62 -4.07 26.80
CA SER A 272 -24.78 -3.64 27.93
C SER A 272 -23.28 -3.73 27.60
N MET A 273 -22.46 -3.03 28.39
CA MET A 273 -20.99 -3.14 28.33
C MET A 273 -20.52 -4.59 28.52
N GLU A 274 -21.16 -5.33 29.44
CA GLU A 274 -20.85 -6.75 29.68
C GLU A 274 -21.08 -7.61 28.43
N LYS A 275 -22.20 -7.41 27.73
CA LYS A 275 -22.48 -8.09 26.45
C LYS A 275 -21.37 -7.80 25.44
N HIS A 276 -20.92 -6.55 25.34
CA HIS A 276 -19.89 -6.13 24.38
C HIS A 276 -18.50 -6.63 24.72
N ARG A 277 -18.09 -6.63 25.99
CA ARG A 277 -16.84 -7.30 26.40
C ARG A 277 -16.90 -8.78 26.05
N LYS A 278 -18.02 -9.44 26.33
CA LYS A 278 -18.18 -10.85 25.99
C LYS A 278 -18.12 -11.12 24.50
N TYR A 279 -18.73 -10.25 23.70
CA TYR A 279 -18.65 -10.30 22.23
C TYR A 279 -17.19 -10.27 21.75
N VAL A 280 -16.40 -9.31 22.24
CA VAL A 280 -14.98 -9.16 21.87
C VAL A 280 -14.15 -10.36 22.32
N GLU A 281 -14.38 -10.89 23.53
CA GLU A 281 -13.72 -12.12 24.01
C GLU A 281 -13.99 -13.31 23.09
N VAL A 282 -15.23 -13.50 22.65
CA VAL A 282 -15.61 -14.57 21.72
C VAL A 282 -14.88 -14.40 20.38
N ARG A 283 -14.81 -13.17 19.84
CA ARG A 283 -14.03 -12.88 18.63
C ARG A 283 -12.54 -13.16 18.82
N TRP A 284 -11.99 -12.93 20.01
CA TRP A 284 -10.61 -13.28 20.33
C TRP A 284 -10.37 -14.79 20.40
N ALA A 285 -11.29 -15.55 20.98
CA ALA A 285 -11.22 -17.00 21.06
C ALA A 285 -11.35 -17.69 19.68
N ASP A 286 -11.99 -17.03 18.73
CA ASP A 286 -12.26 -17.61 17.42
C ASP A 286 -11.09 -17.43 16.42
N PRO A 287 -10.33 -18.48 16.05
CA PRO A 287 -9.13 -18.35 15.24
C PRO A 287 -9.39 -17.78 13.83
N HIS A 288 -10.62 -17.87 13.31
CA HIS A 288 -10.90 -17.39 11.96
C HIS A 288 -11.09 -15.87 11.87
N VAL A 289 -11.31 -15.18 13.01
CA VAL A 289 -11.62 -13.74 13.06
C VAL A 289 -10.49 -12.92 13.64
N LEU A 290 -10.07 -11.86 12.95
CA LEU A 290 -9.20 -10.82 13.51
C LEU A 290 -10.01 -9.54 13.79
N PRO A 291 -10.34 -9.24 15.06
CA PRO A 291 -11.07 -8.03 15.43
C PRO A 291 -10.11 -6.84 15.59
N LEU A 292 -10.34 -5.76 14.83
CA LEU A 292 -9.49 -4.57 14.81
C LEU A 292 -10.28 -3.29 15.07
N MET A 293 -9.65 -2.36 15.79
CA MET A 293 -10.04 -0.96 15.87
C MET A 293 -9.28 -0.17 14.82
N MET A 294 -9.98 0.72 14.11
CA MET A 294 -9.40 1.65 13.15
C MET A 294 -9.38 3.06 13.72
N SER A 295 -8.34 3.83 13.40
CA SER A 295 -8.24 5.24 13.75
C SER A 295 -7.71 6.11 12.61
N TRP A 296 -8.06 7.39 12.66
CA TRP A 296 -7.49 8.45 11.83
C TRP A 296 -6.65 9.39 12.72
N ASP A 297 -5.36 9.48 12.46
CA ASP A 297 -4.42 10.30 13.26
C ASP A 297 -4.51 10.02 14.78
N GLY A 298 -4.79 8.76 15.15
CA GLY A 298 -4.97 8.33 16.54
C GLY A 298 -6.41 8.41 17.07
N GLU A 299 -7.33 9.11 16.38
CA GLU A 299 -8.74 9.15 16.77
C GLU A 299 -9.50 7.91 16.28
N LEU A 300 -10.03 7.10 17.20
CA LEU A 300 -10.83 5.90 16.88
C LEU A 300 -12.03 6.27 15.99
N MET A 301 -12.22 5.54 14.89
CA MET A 301 -13.24 5.85 13.87
C MET A 301 -14.16 4.67 13.53
N GLY A 302 -13.67 3.44 13.67
CA GLY A 302 -14.42 2.26 13.27
C GLY A 302 -13.87 0.95 13.83
N TYR A 303 -14.65 -0.10 13.66
CA TYR A 303 -14.34 -1.46 14.05
C TYR A 303 -14.51 -2.39 12.86
N THR A 304 -13.66 -3.41 12.75
CA THR A 304 -13.72 -4.38 11.67
C THR A 304 -13.37 -5.79 12.14
N GLU A 305 -13.98 -6.78 11.51
CA GLU A 305 -13.66 -8.19 11.67
C GLU A 305 -13.14 -8.71 10.34
N LEU A 306 -11.87 -9.08 10.31
CA LEU A 306 -11.23 -9.64 9.12
C LEU A 306 -11.16 -11.17 9.25
N THR A 307 -11.84 -11.87 8.35
CA THR A 307 -12.09 -13.31 8.47
C THR A 307 -11.31 -14.14 7.46
N TRP A 308 -11.10 -15.42 7.77
CA TRP A 308 -10.72 -16.43 6.77
C TRP A 308 -11.98 -17.05 6.18
N ILE A 309 -12.25 -16.82 4.90
CA ILE A 309 -13.55 -17.16 4.28
C ILE A 309 -13.81 -18.66 4.29
N LYS A 310 -12.78 -19.49 4.11
CA LYS A 310 -12.92 -20.96 4.09
C LYS A 310 -13.42 -21.53 5.43
N GLU A 311 -13.26 -20.77 6.52
CA GLU A 311 -13.71 -21.12 7.87
C GLU A 311 -15.03 -20.41 8.25
N ASP A 312 -15.60 -19.63 7.34
CA ASP A 312 -16.78 -18.82 7.55
C ASP A 312 -18.02 -19.47 6.91
N HIS A 313 -19.19 -19.29 7.52
CA HIS A 313 -20.47 -19.79 7.00
C HIS A 313 -20.84 -19.25 5.59
N VAL A 314 -20.19 -18.19 5.10
CA VAL A 314 -20.33 -17.73 3.71
C VAL A 314 -19.62 -18.64 2.69
N ALA A 315 -18.66 -19.47 3.12
CA ALA A 315 -17.87 -20.37 2.26
C ALA A 315 -18.68 -21.12 1.19
N PRO A 316 -19.82 -21.77 1.52
CA PRO A 316 -20.58 -22.56 0.54
C PRO A 316 -21.21 -21.71 -0.58
N PHE A 317 -21.30 -20.39 -0.39
CA PHE A 317 -21.90 -19.46 -1.34
C PHE A 317 -20.87 -18.80 -2.28
N ILE A 318 -19.57 -19.04 -2.07
CA ILE A 318 -18.51 -18.51 -2.94
C ILE A 318 -18.56 -19.20 -4.30
N PRO A 319 -18.72 -18.46 -5.42
CA PRO A 319 -18.63 -19.03 -6.76
C PRO A 319 -17.27 -19.72 -6.94
N GLU A 320 -17.30 -20.93 -7.50
CA GLU A 320 -16.11 -21.79 -7.67
C GLU A 320 -15.47 -22.22 -6.33
N GLY A 321 -16.18 -22.04 -5.21
CA GLY A 321 -15.75 -22.42 -3.88
C GLY A 321 -14.75 -21.45 -3.23
N PRO A 322 -14.60 -21.52 -1.90
CA PRO A 322 -13.62 -20.73 -1.17
C PRO A 322 -12.21 -21.24 -1.43
N TRP A 323 -11.27 -20.33 -1.67
CA TRP A 323 -9.85 -20.66 -1.75
C TRP A 323 -9.22 -20.64 -0.36
N ASP A 324 -8.07 -21.30 -0.26
CA ASP A 324 -7.40 -21.52 1.02
C ASP A 324 -7.13 -20.22 1.79
N TRP A 325 -6.75 -19.14 1.10
CA TRP A 325 -6.37 -17.88 1.71
C TRP A 325 -7.32 -16.73 1.38
N ASP A 326 -8.57 -17.03 1.03
CA ASP A 326 -9.57 -15.97 0.87
C ASP A 326 -9.83 -15.26 2.19
N ARG A 327 -9.88 -13.93 2.13
CA ARG A 327 -10.15 -13.09 3.29
C ARG A 327 -11.50 -12.39 3.18
N GLY A 328 -12.17 -12.25 4.31
CA GLY A 328 -13.44 -11.54 4.44
C GLY A 328 -13.29 -10.27 5.27
N LEU A 329 -14.24 -9.34 5.11
CA LEU A 329 -14.36 -8.16 5.97
C LEU A 329 -15.80 -7.88 6.39
N HIS A 330 -15.96 -7.58 7.68
CA HIS A 330 -17.12 -6.88 8.23
C HIS A 330 -16.65 -5.58 8.86
N VAL A 331 -17.41 -4.51 8.72
CA VAL A 331 -16.96 -3.18 9.13
C VAL A 331 -18.10 -2.29 9.59
N LEU A 332 -17.80 -1.42 10.56
CA LEU A 332 -18.61 -0.28 10.94
C LEU A 332 -17.73 0.98 11.05
N VAL A 333 -18.33 2.12 10.73
CA VAL A 333 -17.79 3.46 11.02
C VAL A 333 -18.71 4.10 12.05
N GLY A 334 -18.22 4.17 13.28
CA GLY A 334 -18.98 4.67 14.42
C GLY A 334 -19.04 6.19 14.45
N GLU A 335 -17.98 6.86 14.02
CA GLU A 335 -17.91 8.32 14.02
C GLU A 335 -18.48 8.94 12.74
N THR A 336 -19.55 9.73 12.89
CA THR A 336 -20.25 10.34 11.74
C THR A 336 -19.36 11.27 10.92
N LYS A 337 -18.42 11.99 11.54
CA LYS A 337 -17.48 12.89 10.85
C LYS A 337 -16.48 12.18 9.94
N PHE A 338 -16.31 10.87 10.10
CA PHE A 338 -15.44 10.03 9.25
C PHE A 338 -16.24 9.19 8.26
N ARG A 339 -17.53 9.52 8.05
CA ARG A 339 -18.34 9.01 6.95
C ARG A 339 -18.16 9.91 5.72
N GLY A 340 -18.43 9.37 4.55
CA GLY A 340 -18.25 10.06 3.26
C GLY A 340 -17.42 9.24 2.28
N VAL A 341 -17.52 9.58 1.00
CA VAL A 341 -16.94 8.76 -0.07
C VAL A 341 -15.42 8.68 0.02
N ASP A 342 -14.73 9.79 0.29
CA ASP A 342 -13.26 9.81 0.33
C ASP A 342 -12.72 9.03 1.52
N PHE A 343 -13.30 9.22 2.71
CA PHE A 343 -12.97 8.41 3.89
C PHE A 343 -13.25 6.92 3.62
N SER A 344 -14.39 6.62 3.01
CA SER A 344 -14.83 5.24 2.78
C SER A 344 -13.94 4.49 1.79
N ARG A 345 -13.58 5.14 0.69
CA ARG A 345 -12.58 4.62 -0.24
C ARG A 345 -11.27 4.33 0.50
N CYS A 346 -10.76 5.31 1.25
CA CYS A 346 -9.48 5.18 1.93
C CYS A 346 -9.45 4.00 2.91
N TRP A 347 -10.46 3.84 3.78
CA TRP A 347 -10.44 2.73 4.74
C TRP A 347 -10.71 1.36 4.10
N VAL A 348 -11.61 1.22 3.12
CA VAL A 348 -11.85 -0.08 2.45
C VAL A 348 -10.58 -0.53 1.72
N ARG A 349 -9.92 0.38 1.00
CA ARG A 349 -8.68 0.10 0.27
C ARG A 349 -7.55 -0.23 1.24
N SER A 350 -7.45 0.44 2.40
CA SER A 350 -6.48 0.09 3.44
C SER A 350 -6.72 -1.30 4.04
N LEU A 351 -7.98 -1.69 4.32
CA LEU A 351 -8.31 -3.04 4.80
C LEU A 351 -7.94 -4.11 3.77
N THR A 352 -8.29 -3.87 2.51
CA THR A 352 -7.95 -4.74 1.39
C THR A 352 -6.44 -4.89 1.24
N HIS A 353 -5.71 -3.77 1.29
CA HIS A 353 -4.26 -3.72 1.24
C HIS A 353 -3.63 -4.51 2.39
N TYR A 354 -4.07 -4.29 3.63
CA TYR A 354 -3.59 -5.05 4.79
C TYR A 354 -3.77 -6.56 4.57
N MET A 355 -4.95 -7.02 4.14
CA MET A 355 -5.19 -8.44 3.92
C MET A 355 -4.29 -9.05 2.84
N PHE A 356 -4.00 -8.31 1.76
CA PHE A 356 -3.05 -8.75 0.75
C PHE A 356 -1.59 -8.74 1.23
N LEU A 357 -1.20 -7.79 2.08
CA LEU A 357 0.17 -7.76 2.61
C LEU A 357 0.38 -8.81 3.71
N ALA A 358 -0.60 -9.00 4.58
CA ALA A 358 -0.49 -9.87 5.76
C ALA A 358 -0.21 -11.33 5.36
N ASP A 359 -0.75 -11.79 4.24
CA ASP A 359 -0.38 -13.06 3.63
C ASP A 359 -0.37 -12.94 2.10
N PRO A 360 0.80 -13.04 1.43
CA PRO A 360 0.90 -12.86 -0.02
C PRO A 360 0.15 -13.93 -0.82
N ARG A 361 -0.24 -15.06 -0.19
CA ARG A 361 -1.07 -16.10 -0.82
C ARG A 361 -2.55 -15.71 -0.88
N THR A 362 -2.96 -14.65 -0.20
CA THR A 362 -4.31 -14.07 -0.31
C THR A 362 -4.49 -13.48 -1.69
N LEU A 363 -5.38 -14.07 -2.49
CA LEU A 363 -5.68 -13.60 -3.86
C LEU A 363 -7.05 -12.91 -3.98
N ARG A 364 -7.97 -13.13 -3.03
CA ARG A 364 -9.32 -12.55 -3.05
C ARG A 364 -9.70 -11.99 -1.68
N VAL A 365 -10.29 -10.80 -1.70
CA VAL A 365 -10.91 -10.15 -0.55
C VAL A 365 -12.40 -10.02 -0.81
N ILE A 366 -13.23 -10.50 0.11
CA ILE A 366 -14.67 -10.72 -0.11
C ILE A 366 -15.50 -9.98 0.93
N GLY A 367 -16.57 -9.33 0.48
CA GLY A 367 -17.61 -8.75 1.32
C GLY A 367 -18.98 -9.35 0.97
N GLU A 368 -19.87 -9.39 1.95
CA GLU A 368 -21.21 -10.02 1.81
C GLU A 368 -22.38 -9.11 2.26
N PRO A 369 -22.40 -7.81 1.88
CA PRO A 369 -23.43 -6.89 2.38
C PRO A 369 -24.86 -7.33 2.06
N LYS A 370 -25.79 -6.91 2.93
CA LYS A 370 -27.25 -6.97 2.67
C LYS A 370 -27.54 -6.28 1.33
N LYS A 371 -28.27 -6.94 0.43
CA LYS A 371 -28.69 -6.33 -0.85
C LYS A 371 -29.49 -5.04 -0.65
N SER A 372 -30.26 -4.97 0.43
CA SER A 372 -31.05 -3.79 0.80
C SER A 372 -30.22 -2.65 1.41
N ASN A 373 -28.89 -2.79 1.53
CA ASN A 373 -27.99 -1.74 1.98
C ASN A 373 -27.18 -1.18 0.78
N PRO A 374 -27.76 -0.29 -0.04
CA PRO A 374 -27.07 0.24 -1.21
C PRO A 374 -25.86 1.11 -0.85
N ALA A 375 -25.81 1.68 0.37
CA ALA A 375 -24.70 2.53 0.80
C ALA A 375 -23.39 1.75 0.92
N ILE A 376 -23.39 0.60 1.61
CA ILE A 376 -22.17 -0.21 1.73
C ILE A 376 -21.79 -0.86 0.39
N ILE A 377 -22.77 -1.24 -0.44
CA ILE A 377 -22.51 -1.77 -1.78
C ILE A 377 -21.81 -0.70 -2.62
N LYS A 378 -22.32 0.53 -2.61
CA LYS A 378 -21.69 1.66 -3.29
C LYS A 378 -20.28 1.91 -2.77
N THR A 379 -20.08 1.89 -1.46
CA THR A 379 -18.75 2.01 -0.83
C THR A 379 -17.77 0.94 -1.34
N SER A 380 -18.19 -0.33 -1.41
CA SER A 380 -17.35 -1.41 -1.94
C SER A 380 -16.97 -1.16 -3.41
N LEU A 381 -17.94 -0.77 -4.25
CA LEU A 381 -17.69 -0.48 -5.66
C LEU A 381 -16.78 0.73 -5.87
N ASP A 382 -17.04 1.82 -5.12
CA ASP A 382 -16.22 3.02 -5.11
C ASP A 382 -14.77 2.75 -4.67
N ALA A 383 -14.56 1.73 -3.84
CA ALA A 383 -13.25 1.29 -3.39
C ALA A 383 -12.55 0.30 -4.35
N GLY A 384 -13.19 -0.04 -5.48
CA GLY A 384 -12.63 -0.89 -6.53
C GLY A 384 -13.06 -2.36 -6.47
N MET A 385 -13.88 -2.77 -5.50
CA MET A 385 -14.48 -4.12 -5.52
C MET A 385 -15.49 -4.22 -6.68
N HIS A 386 -15.80 -5.43 -7.13
CA HIS A 386 -16.86 -5.70 -8.11
C HIS A 386 -17.97 -6.57 -7.50
N LEU A 387 -19.17 -6.51 -8.07
CA LEU A 387 -20.25 -7.44 -7.70
C LEU A 387 -19.97 -8.79 -8.36
N GLN A 388 -19.78 -9.83 -7.55
CA GLN A 388 -19.53 -11.18 -8.05
C GLN A 388 -20.83 -11.96 -8.26
N THR A 389 -21.73 -11.95 -7.27
CA THR A 389 -23.01 -12.68 -7.32
C THR A 389 -23.98 -12.15 -6.24
N SER A 390 -25.19 -12.70 -6.17
CA SER A 390 -26.13 -12.49 -5.06
C SER A 390 -26.74 -13.81 -4.63
N PHE A 391 -27.02 -13.97 -3.34
CA PHE A 391 -27.43 -15.25 -2.76
C PHE A 391 -28.22 -15.06 -1.46
N TYR A 392 -29.02 -16.06 -1.10
CA TYR A 392 -29.84 -16.04 0.12
C TYR A 392 -29.15 -16.86 1.23
N PHE A 393 -28.82 -16.18 2.32
CA PHE A 393 -28.70 -16.84 3.62
C PHE A 393 -30.09 -17.16 4.17
N PRO A 394 -30.21 -18.06 5.17
CA PRO A 394 -31.48 -18.33 5.85
C PRO A 394 -32.17 -17.08 6.43
N TYR A 395 -31.40 -16.03 6.73
CA TYR A 395 -31.85 -14.83 7.43
C TYR A 395 -31.60 -13.52 6.64
N LYS A 396 -31.04 -13.58 5.43
CA LYS A 396 -30.55 -12.39 4.70
C LYS A 396 -30.41 -12.61 3.20
N TYR A 397 -30.84 -11.66 2.38
CA TYR A 397 -30.46 -11.61 0.97
C TYR A 397 -29.19 -10.77 0.79
N SER A 398 -28.10 -11.40 0.35
CA SER A 398 -26.77 -10.79 0.22
C SER A 398 -26.37 -10.55 -1.22
N VAL A 399 -25.50 -9.57 -1.41
CA VAL A 399 -24.68 -9.41 -2.62
C VAL A 399 -23.23 -9.65 -2.24
N MET A 400 -22.52 -10.44 -3.03
CA MET A 400 -21.09 -10.67 -2.86
C MET A 400 -20.30 -9.60 -3.60
N THR A 401 -19.47 -8.86 -2.88
CA THR A 401 -18.47 -7.96 -3.45
C THR A 401 -17.10 -8.61 -3.35
N MET A 402 -16.26 -8.48 -4.36
CA MET A 402 -14.94 -9.11 -4.37
C MET A 402 -13.87 -8.15 -4.89
N ASN A 403 -12.66 -8.25 -4.37
CA ASN A 403 -11.47 -7.63 -4.93
C ASN A 403 -10.42 -8.72 -5.22
N LEU A 404 -9.76 -8.61 -6.37
CA LEU A 404 -8.70 -9.54 -6.79
C LEU A 404 -7.35 -8.86 -6.59
N ARG A 405 -6.38 -9.61 -6.04
CA ARG A 405 -5.03 -9.11 -5.74
C ARG A 405 -4.38 -8.43 -6.94
N GLU A 406 -4.40 -9.11 -8.08
CA GLU A 406 -3.78 -8.60 -9.32
C GLU A 406 -4.37 -7.25 -9.71
N ARG A 407 -5.71 -7.18 -9.82
CA ARG A 407 -6.42 -5.93 -10.14
C ARG A 407 -6.13 -4.83 -9.13
N PHE A 408 -6.13 -5.16 -7.84
CA PHE A 408 -5.90 -4.18 -6.78
C PHE A 408 -4.54 -3.48 -6.87
N PHE A 409 -3.47 -4.21 -7.18
CA PHE A 409 -2.12 -3.64 -7.26
C PHE A 409 -1.75 -3.12 -8.65
N LYS A 410 -2.36 -3.66 -9.71
CA LYS A 410 -2.15 -3.19 -11.07
C LYS A 410 -2.84 -1.86 -11.31
N GLU A 411 -4.09 -1.74 -10.88
CA GLU A 411 -4.82 -0.49 -10.94
C GLU A 411 -4.33 0.46 -9.84
N ASP A 412 -4.34 1.76 -10.07
CA ASP A 412 -3.93 2.78 -9.08
C ASP A 412 -4.99 2.96 -7.97
N MET A 413 -5.29 1.87 -7.26
CA MET A 413 -6.40 1.78 -6.31
C MET A 413 -6.05 2.39 -4.96
N LEU A 414 -4.78 2.62 -4.64
CA LEU A 414 -4.38 3.15 -3.32
C LEU A 414 -4.35 4.68 -3.26
N TYR A 415 -4.42 5.34 -4.42
CA TYR A 415 -4.50 6.79 -4.53
C TYR A 415 -5.95 7.32 -4.48
#